data_AF-A0A3R9UR71-F1
#
_entry.id   AF-A0A3R9UR71-F1
#
_cell.length_a   1.000
_cell.length_b   1.000
_cell.length_c   1.000
_cell.angle_alpha   90.00
_cell.angle_beta   90.00
_cell.angle_gamma   90.00
#
_symmetry.space_group_name_H-M   'P 1'
#
loop_
_entity.id
_entity.type
_entity.pdbx_description
1 polymer ?
#
loop_
_entity_poly.entity_id
_entity_poly.type
_entity_poly.pdbx_seq_one_letter_code
_entity_poly.pdbx_strand_id
1 'polypeptide(L)'
;MSPTERLYLAAGDPRGAMALRIVVEGRGLPGRERLQAALDRAAAACPGSRLRRDGAVWTGDGPTPRVRTAPAVTAGPARPGERPGCELLVVRGADPDRTSLVFSASHAVMDGHGALTWVREVFRALRDEAPRPAYGTRTDHGVLRRLGDGRRRPPVLLDQRSPLGRSGPGPERTLWLRRTLPGRYPALSARLAQALTDSGGRPTRTMVPVDLRRHDPELAAATGNLTLPLFLDLSPGEHWAAAHADLLAGLAEGRELASGVEESLAPLPLPALALLLRTAQGLARRTDRHLASAVVSHLGRIDPADCSAAGFTAERVYALPVHAPLVPLSLVATETDTTTEITLGLRGGRDLAPRAARLLDDALARLGTAAAPKSAAPARAPAVAVVPDDPAEPGSGDTVVSLFRARAARDPQAVALDGPAGPVTYGELDRRSDAVAAELHRRGVGREDLVGLVVDRTPGGVTALWGVLKAGAAYVPLDPAHPGPRTGEVLHEAGVRLCLTERHLRDTLAPFVPGTLLAVEDVPDTPAPAAAAPPGPH
;
A
#
# COMPACT_ATOMS: atom_id res chain seq x y z
N MET A 1 12.37 -20.85 2.27
CA MET A 1 11.33 -20.41 1.33
C MET A 1 9.96 -20.65 1.96
N SER A 2 8.99 -19.78 1.72
CA SER A 2 7.61 -19.97 2.16
C SER A 2 6.76 -20.75 1.14
N PRO A 3 5.55 -21.21 1.54
CA PRO A 3 4.57 -21.76 0.60
C PRO A 3 4.22 -20.80 -0.54
N THR A 4 4.07 -19.51 -0.25
CA THR A 4 3.78 -18.46 -1.24
C THR A 4 4.88 -18.32 -2.28
N GLU A 5 6.14 -18.23 -1.84
CA GLU A 5 7.29 -18.15 -2.75
C GLU A 5 7.37 -19.40 -3.66
N ARG A 6 7.03 -20.57 -3.13
CA ARG A 6 6.99 -21.82 -3.90
C ARG A 6 5.87 -21.83 -4.93
N LEU A 7 4.71 -21.26 -4.62
CA LEU A 7 3.65 -21.08 -5.62
C LEU A 7 4.12 -20.19 -6.76
N TYR A 8 4.76 -19.06 -6.48
CA TYR A 8 5.29 -18.18 -7.53
C TYR A 8 6.35 -18.87 -8.40
N LEU A 9 7.23 -19.68 -7.80
CA LEU A 9 8.21 -20.49 -8.54
C LEU A 9 7.56 -21.55 -9.43
N ALA A 10 6.40 -22.08 -9.04
CA ALA A 10 5.70 -23.14 -9.75
C ALA A 10 4.70 -22.61 -10.80
N ALA A 11 4.14 -21.42 -10.59
CA ALA A 11 3.00 -20.90 -11.34
C ALA A 11 3.34 -20.37 -12.74
N GLY A 12 4.61 -20.11 -13.03
CA GLY A 12 5.01 -19.59 -14.31
C GLY A 12 6.47 -19.20 -14.36
N ASP A 13 6.79 -18.44 -15.41
CA ASP A 13 8.15 -18.02 -15.66
C ASP A 13 8.59 -16.91 -14.66
N PRO A 14 9.62 -17.16 -13.84
CA PRO A 14 10.08 -16.22 -12.81
C PRO A 14 10.59 -14.87 -13.34
N ARG A 15 11.06 -14.80 -14.60
CA ARG A 15 11.47 -13.54 -15.26
C ARG A 15 10.53 -13.11 -16.38
N GLY A 16 9.59 -13.98 -16.78
CA GLY A 16 8.53 -13.68 -17.72
C GLY A 16 7.27 -13.15 -17.03
N ALA A 17 6.22 -13.98 -17.02
CA ALA A 17 4.89 -13.62 -16.54
C ALA A 17 4.80 -13.42 -15.01
N MET A 18 5.73 -13.99 -14.23
CA MET A 18 5.78 -13.85 -12.77
C MET A 18 6.77 -12.76 -12.29
N ALA A 19 7.24 -11.90 -13.20
CA ALA A 19 8.14 -10.80 -12.84
C ALA A 19 7.35 -9.50 -12.65
N LEU A 20 7.43 -8.95 -11.44
CA LEU A 20 6.97 -7.60 -11.14
C LEU A 20 7.91 -6.61 -11.82
N ARG A 21 7.35 -5.58 -12.44
CA ARG A 21 8.14 -4.54 -13.10
C ARG A 21 7.72 -3.16 -12.63
N ILE A 22 8.67 -2.39 -12.11
CA ILE A 22 8.51 -0.96 -11.86
C ILE A 22 9.22 -0.23 -12.99
N VAL A 23 8.49 0.66 -13.68
CA VAL A 23 8.98 1.44 -14.80
C VAL A 23 9.15 2.88 -14.36
N VAL A 24 10.36 3.39 -14.55
CA VAL A 24 10.69 4.81 -14.38
C VAL A 24 10.95 5.39 -15.77
N GLU A 25 9.99 6.16 -16.28
CA GLU A 25 10.12 6.92 -17.53
C GLU A 25 10.73 8.29 -17.22
N GLY A 26 11.72 8.69 -18.01
CA GLY A 26 12.38 9.98 -17.81
C GLY A 26 13.20 10.43 -19.02
N ARG A 27 13.92 11.53 -18.84
CA ARG A 27 14.86 12.09 -19.82
C ARG A 27 16.30 11.83 -19.43
N GLY A 28 17.12 11.57 -20.44
CA GLY A 28 18.52 11.19 -20.27
C GLY A 28 18.68 9.70 -19.97
N LEU A 29 19.93 9.29 -19.73
CA LEU A 29 20.31 7.93 -19.38
C LEU A 29 21.65 8.01 -18.65
N PRO A 30 21.75 7.57 -17.38
CA PRO A 30 23.04 7.51 -16.72
C PRO A 30 23.92 6.49 -17.45
N GLY A 31 25.24 6.75 -17.49
CA GLY A 31 26.18 5.84 -18.15
C GLY A 31 26.04 4.40 -17.63
N ARG A 32 26.22 3.42 -18.52
CA ARG A 32 26.03 1.98 -18.20
C ARG A 32 26.85 1.53 -16.99
N GLU A 33 28.10 2.00 -16.89
CA GLU A 33 28.98 1.71 -15.76
C GLU A 33 28.47 2.31 -14.46
N ARG A 34 27.98 3.56 -14.51
CA ARG A 34 27.36 4.24 -13.36
C ARG A 34 26.09 3.51 -12.90
N LEU A 35 25.26 3.04 -13.83
CA LEU A 35 24.09 2.21 -13.51
C LEU A 35 24.49 0.88 -12.86
N GLN A 36 25.50 0.19 -13.40
CA GLN A 36 25.95 -1.09 -12.83
C GLN A 36 26.55 -0.89 -11.43
N ALA A 37 27.37 0.13 -11.22
CA ALA A 37 27.93 0.47 -9.90
C ALA A 37 26.82 0.81 -8.88
N ALA A 38 25.77 1.51 -9.31
CA ALA A 38 24.61 1.79 -8.46
C ALA A 38 23.83 0.51 -8.10
N LEU A 39 23.66 -0.42 -9.05
CA LEU A 39 23.06 -1.74 -8.77
C LEU A 39 23.89 -2.55 -7.76
N ASP A 40 25.21 -2.54 -7.90
CA ASP A 40 26.11 -3.27 -6.99
C ASP A 40 26.04 -2.68 -5.57
N ARG A 41 26.06 -1.34 -5.43
CA ARG A 41 25.87 -0.65 -4.14
C ARG A 41 24.49 -0.95 -3.53
N ALA A 42 23.43 -0.83 -4.32
CA ALA A 42 22.07 -1.10 -3.86
C ALA A 42 21.87 -2.57 -3.44
N ALA A 43 22.51 -3.52 -4.12
CA ALA A 43 22.40 -4.94 -3.79
C ALA A 43 23.06 -5.30 -2.43
N ALA A 44 24.03 -4.50 -1.97
CA ALA A 44 24.58 -4.64 -0.64
C ALA A 44 23.55 -4.27 0.45
N ALA A 45 22.79 -3.19 0.22
CA ALA A 45 21.74 -2.69 1.14
C ALA A 45 20.43 -3.48 1.03
N CYS A 46 20.06 -3.91 -0.17
CA CYS A 46 18.84 -4.65 -0.51
C CYS A 46 19.18 -6.09 -0.92
N PRO A 47 19.39 -7.03 0.03
CA PRO A 47 19.75 -8.41 -0.28
C PRO A 47 18.71 -9.14 -1.14
N GLY A 48 17.43 -8.70 -1.11
CA GLY A 48 16.36 -9.22 -1.97
C GLY A 48 16.72 -9.22 -3.46
N SER A 49 17.49 -8.21 -3.90
CA SER A 49 17.88 -8.08 -5.31
C SER A 49 18.89 -9.13 -5.79
N ARG A 50 19.60 -9.79 -4.85
CA ARG A 50 20.65 -10.77 -5.10
C ARG A 50 20.40 -12.12 -4.41
N LEU A 51 19.13 -12.47 -4.16
CA LEU A 51 18.81 -13.78 -3.60
C LEU A 51 19.09 -14.88 -4.63
N ARG A 52 19.80 -15.92 -4.16
CA ARG A 52 20.05 -17.16 -4.87
C ARG A 52 19.32 -18.29 -4.14
N ARG A 53 18.73 -19.20 -4.90
CA ARG A 53 18.11 -20.40 -4.33
C ARG A 53 19.16 -21.48 -4.12
N ASP A 54 19.26 -21.98 -2.90
CA ASP A 54 19.95 -23.21 -2.54
C ASP A 54 18.98 -24.16 -1.85
N GLY A 55 18.58 -25.22 -2.57
CA GLY A 55 17.52 -26.13 -2.12
C GLY A 55 16.22 -25.39 -1.75
N ALA A 56 15.86 -25.45 -0.46
CA ALA A 56 14.68 -24.82 0.14
C ALA A 56 14.94 -23.42 0.73
N VAL A 57 16.16 -22.88 0.58
CA VAL A 57 16.63 -21.67 1.27
C VAL A 57 17.00 -20.58 0.25
N TRP A 58 16.72 -19.33 0.61
CA TRP A 58 17.24 -18.16 -0.10
C TRP A 58 18.54 -17.70 0.57
N THR A 59 19.60 -17.55 -0.20
CA THR A 59 20.89 -17.01 0.26
C THR A 59 21.15 -15.65 -0.40
N GLY A 60 21.66 -14.68 0.38
CA GLY A 60 21.95 -13.32 -0.11
C GLY A 60 23.28 -13.18 -0.86
N ASP A 61 23.95 -14.28 -1.18
CA ASP A 61 25.26 -14.35 -1.84
C ASP A 61 25.16 -14.50 -3.36
N GLY A 62 23.97 -14.28 -3.93
CA GLY A 62 23.76 -14.34 -5.37
C GLY A 62 24.44 -13.19 -6.14
N PRO A 63 24.48 -13.31 -7.47
CA PRO A 63 25.03 -12.26 -8.32
C PRO A 63 24.18 -10.99 -8.24
N THR A 64 24.82 -9.83 -8.39
CA THR A 64 24.12 -8.55 -8.48
C THR A 64 23.29 -8.46 -9.77
N PRO A 65 22.19 -7.68 -9.76
CA PRO A 65 21.39 -7.45 -10.95
C PRO A 65 22.23 -6.82 -12.08
N ARG A 66 21.94 -7.20 -13.32
CA ARG A 66 22.66 -6.70 -14.51
C ARG A 66 21.85 -5.66 -15.26
N VAL A 67 22.54 -4.66 -15.81
CA VAL A 67 21.98 -3.71 -16.79
C VAL A 67 21.89 -4.36 -18.17
N ARG A 68 20.71 -4.35 -18.77
CA ARG A 68 20.47 -4.84 -20.13
C ARG A 68 19.73 -3.80 -20.95
N THR A 69 19.97 -3.78 -22.25
CA THR A 69 19.20 -2.95 -23.17
C THR A 69 18.20 -3.84 -23.91
N ALA A 70 16.96 -3.37 -24.05
CA ALA A 70 15.92 -4.07 -24.78
C ALA A 70 15.13 -3.09 -25.67
N PRO A 71 14.64 -3.52 -26.84
CA PRO A 71 13.86 -2.66 -27.73
C PRO A 71 12.45 -2.38 -27.18
N ALA A 72 11.93 -3.25 -26.31
CA ALA A 72 10.64 -3.10 -25.66
C ALA A 72 10.57 -3.96 -24.39
N VAL A 73 9.63 -3.64 -23.50
CA VAL A 73 9.29 -4.49 -22.35
C VAL A 73 8.44 -5.65 -22.84
N THR A 74 8.83 -6.89 -22.51
CA THR A 74 8.07 -8.09 -22.86
C THR A 74 7.86 -8.97 -21.62
N ALA A 75 6.72 -9.64 -21.55
CA ALA A 75 6.46 -10.74 -20.61
C ALA A 75 6.75 -12.11 -21.24
N GLY A 76 7.60 -12.15 -22.28
CA GLY A 76 7.95 -13.38 -23.00
C GLY A 76 8.57 -14.42 -22.07
N PRO A 77 8.67 -15.69 -22.51
CA PRO A 77 9.38 -16.71 -21.74
C PRO A 77 10.80 -16.22 -21.47
N ALA A 78 11.27 -16.41 -20.24
CA ALA A 78 12.66 -16.28 -19.87
C ALA A 78 13.50 -17.21 -20.73
N ARG A 79 14.77 -16.85 -20.84
CA ARG A 79 15.70 -17.65 -21.63
C ARG A 79 15.93 -18.99 -20.92
N PRO A 80 16.14 -20.09 -21.66
CA PRO A 80 16.48 -21.38 -21.06
C PRO A 80 17.63 -21.23 -20.05
N GLY A 81 17.41 -21.69 -18.80
CA GLY A 81 18.41 -21.63 -17.73
C GLY A 81 18.43 -20.34 -16.89
N GLU A 82 17.64 -19.32 -17.22
CA GLU A 82 17.52 -18.12 -16.37
C GLU A 82 16.81 -18.45 -15.04
N ARG A 83 17.49 -18.15 -13.93
CA ARG A 83 16.98 -18.35 -12.56
C ARG A 83 16.13 -17.16 -12.10
N PRO A 84 15.19 -17.35 -11.16
CA PRO A 84 14.53 -16.25 -10.45
C PRO A 84 15.57 -15.23 -9.97
N GLY A 85 15.29 -13.94 -10.14
CA GLY A 85 16.19 -12.87 -9.72
C GLY A 85 15.73 -11.52 -10.23
N CYS A 86 16.62 -10.53 -10.11
CA CYS A 86 16.33 -9.14 -10.50
C CYS A 86 17.22 -8.70 -11.68
N GLU A 87 16.71 -7.78 -12.48
CA GLU A 87 17.47 -7.13 -13.56
C GLU A 87 16.96 -5.71 -13.82
N LEU A 88 17.82 -4.87 -14.39
CA LEU A 88 17.47 -3.55 -14.87
C LEU A 88 17.47 -3.55 -16.40
N LEU A 89 16.32 -3.29 -17.02
CA LEU A 89 16.21 -3.12 -18.46
C LEU A 89 16.18 -1.63 -18.79
N VAL A 90 17.01 -1.23 -19.75
CA VAL A 90 17.02 0.09 -20.37
C VAL A 90 16.26 -0.05 -21.69
N VAL A 91 15.11 0.62 -21.79
CA VAL A 91 14.31 0.68 -23.01
C VAL A 91 14.32 2.10 -23.52
N ARG A 92 14.81 2.29 -24.75
CA ARG A 92 14.83 3.61 -25.39
C ARG A 92 13.48 3.90 -26.03
N GLY A 93 12.96 5.10 -25.81
CA GLY A 93 11.75 5.56 -26.47
C GLY A 93 11.97 5.81 -27.97
N ALA A 94 10.88 6.14 -28.66
CA ALA A 94 10.97 6.67 -30.03
C ALA A 94 11.65 8.05 -30.06
N ASP A 95 11.46 8.84 -29.00
CA ASP A 95 12.21 10.05 -28.72
C ASP A 95 13.60 9.66 -28.18
N PRO A 96 14.71 10.05 -28.84
CA PRO A 96 16.08 9.71 -28.43
C PRO A 96 16.43 10.17 -27.02
N ASP A 97 15.79 11.24 -26.53
CA ASP A 97 16.07 11.81 -25.22
C ASP A 97 15.26 11.12 -24.09
N ARG A 98 14.29 10.27 -24.43
CA ARG A 98 13.43 9.58 -23.46
C ARG A 98 13.85 8.13 -23.28
N THR A 99 14.03 7.76 -22.02
CA THR A 99 14.42 6.40 -21.63
C THR A 99 13.51 5.89 -20.53
N SER A 100 13.19 4.60 -20.59
CA SER A 100 12.54 3.87 -19.50
C SER A 100 13.55 2.96 -18.83
N LEU A 101 13.71 3.14 -17.52
CA LEU A 101 14.44 2.23 -16.64
C LEU A 101 13.42 1.28 -16.01
N VAL A 102 13.50 -0.01 -16.38
CA VAL A 102 12.53 -1.03 -15.99
C VAL A 102 13.19 -2.00 -15.03
N PHE A 103 12.84 -1.85 -13.77
CA PHE A 103 13.30 -2.70 -12.67
C PHE A 103 12.41 -3.94 -12.63
N SER A 104 12.97 -5.07 -13.04
CA SER A 104 12.28 -6.35 -13.11
C SER A 104 12.74 -7.22 -11.95
N ALA A 105 11.80 -7.68 -11.12
CA ALA A 105 12.06 -8.56 -9.99
C ALA A 105 11.12 -9.77 -10.06
N SER A 106 11.68 -10.97 -9.86
CA SER A 106 10.85 -12.16 -9.71
C SER A 106 9.95 -12.05 -8.50
N HIS A 107 8.64 -12.25 -8.65
CA HIS A 107 7.69 -12.15 -7.54
C HIS A 107 7.89 -13.25 -6.49
N ALA A 108 8.65 -14.31 -6.81
CA ALA A 108 9.08 -15.32 -5.84
C ALA A 108 10.14 -14.79 -4.85
N VAL A 109 10.76 -13.64 -5.13
CA VAL A 109 11.88 -13.08 -4.38
C VAL A 109 11.49 -11.77 -3.68
N MET A 110 10.72 -10.92 -4.37
CA MET A 110 10.32 -9.60 -3.88
C MET A 110 8.85 -9.35 -4.18
N ASP A 111 8.18 -8.59 -3.32
CA ASP A 111 6.87 -8.01 -3.58
C ASP A 111 7.00 -6.56 -4.09
N GLY A 112 5.85 -5.88 -4.24
CA GLY A 112 5.78 -4.48 -4.68
C GLY A 112 6.61 -3.52 -3.83
N HIS A 113 6.45 -3.61 -2.50
CA HIS A 113 7.17 -2.75 -1.55
C HIS A 113 8.67 -3.02 -1.59
N GLY A 114 9.08 -4.29 -1.59
CA GLY A 114 10.47 -4.68 -1.70
C GLY A 114 11.11 -4.18 -2.99
N ALA A 115 10.43 -4.35 -4.13
CA ALA A 115 10.91 -3.86 -5.42
C ALA A 115 11.04 -2.34 -5.44
N LEU A 116 10.07 -1.59 -4.90
CA LEU A 116 10.14 -0.13 -4.82
C LEU A 116 11.29 0.34 -3.92
N THR A 117 11.51 -0.35 -2.79
CA THR A 117 12.64 -0.09 -1.90
C THR A 117 13.96 -0.26 -2.66
N TRP A 118 14.09 -1.33 -3.45
CA TRP A 118 15.26 -1.55 -4.30
C TRP A 118 15.42 -0.44 -5.36
N VAL A 119 14.35 -0.01 -6.04
CA VAL A 119 14.41 1.12 -6.99
C VAL A 119 14.95 2.38 -6.30
N ARG A 120 14.39 2.73 -5.13
CA ARG A 120 14.83 3.89 -4.35
C ARG A 120 16.31 3.81 -3.96
N GLU A 121 16.78 2.64 -3.53
CA GLU A 121 18.19 2.46 -3.17
C GLU A 121 19.13 2.54 -4.39
N VAL A 122 18.69 2.12 -5.58
CA VAL A 122 19.47 2.32 -6.81
C VAL A 122 19.60 3.81 -7.14
N PHE A 123 18.52 4.58 -7.03
CA PHE A 123 18.58 6.03 -7.28
C PHE A 123 19.34 6.80 -6.20
N ARG A 124 19.22 6.38 -4.93
CA ARG A 124 20.05 6.84 -3.83
C ARG A 124 21.53 6.62 -4.13
N ALA A 125 21.89 5.43 -4.58
CA ALA A 125 23.25 5.13 -5.01
C ALA A 125 23.67 5.97 -6.24
N LEU A 126 22.78 6.24 -7.19
CA LEU A 126 23.09 7.13 -8.33
C LEU A 126 23.33 8.59 -7.91
N ARG A 127 22.77 9.02 -6.77
CA ARG A 127 23.01 10.32 -6.13
C ARG A 127 24.18 10.32 -5.15
N ASP A 128 24.90 9.20 -5.04
CA ASP A 128 26.03 9.02 -4.12
C ASP A 128 25.68 9.26 -2.63
N GLU A 129 24.41 9.00 -2.28
CA GLU A 129 23.93 9.07 -0.90
C GLU A 129 24.26 7.79 -0.11
N ALA A 130 24.36 7.91 1.21
CA ALA A 130 24.59 6.77 2.11
C ALA A 130 23.44 5.75 2.04
N PRO A 131 23.73 4.44 1.93
CA PRO A 131 22.71 3.40 1.77
C PRO A 131 21.81 3.29 3.01
N ARG A 132 20.56 2.86 2.79
CA ARG A 132 19.63 2.50 3.87
C ARG A 132 19.46 0.98 3.92
N PRO A 133 20.08 0.30 4.90
CA PRO A 133 20.00 -1.16 5.00
C PRO A 133 18.56 -1.67 5.07
N ALA A 134 18.23 -2.59 4.17
CA ALA A 134 16.90 -3.15 3.96
C ALA A 134 16.91 -4.66 4.28
N TYR A 135 17.53 -5.03 5.40
CA TYR A 135 17.72 -6.41 5.82
C TYR A 135 16.47 -6.99 6.48
N GLY A 136 16.11 -8.21 6.08
CA GLY A 136 15.07 -9.01 6.72
C GLY A 136 15.23 -10.47 6.33
N THR A 137 15.23 -11.36 7.31
CA THR A 137 15.39 -12.82 7.10
C THR A 137 14.07 -13.58 7.21
N ARG A 138 12.99 -12.90 7.63
CA ARG A 138 11.67 -13.50 7.79
C ARG A 138 11.00 -13.65 6.43
N THR A 139 10.31 -14.77 6.27
CA THR A 139 9.35 -14.99 5.20
C THR A 139 7.95 -14.64 5.69
N ASP A 140 7.01 -14.44 4.77
CA ASP A 140 5.58 -14.32 5.06
C ASP A 140 5.08 -15.48 5.94
N HIS A 141 5.50 -16.72 5.68
CA HIS A 141 5.16 -17.86 6.53
C HIS A 141 5.74 -17.77 7.95
N GLY A 142 6.95 -17.21 8.10
CA GLY A 142 7.53 -16.92 9.41
C GLY A 142 6.76 -15.86 10.19
N VAL A 143 6.28 -14.83 9.48
CA VAL A 143 5.41 -13.78 10.04
C VAL A 143 4.05 -14.37 10.45
N LEU A 144 3.43 -15.17 9.58
CA LEU A 144 2.18 -15.88 9.86
C LEU A 144 2.29 -16.79 11.08
N ARG A 145 3.36 -17.57 11.22
CA ARG A 145 3.55 -18.44 12.40
C ARG A 145 3.68 -17.69 13.72
N ARG A 146 4.12 -16.43 13.67
CA ARG A 146 4.29 -15.58 14.85
C ARG A 146 2.98 -14.87 15.22
N LEU A 147 2.29 -14.32 14.22
CA LEU A 147 1.13 -13.45 14.41
C LEU A 147 -0.21 -14.18 14.29
N GLY A 148 -0.22 -15.30 13.56
CA GLY A 148 -1.42 -16.07 13.30
C GLY A 148 -1.84 -16.84 14.54
N ASP A 149 -3.12 -16.72 14.88
CA ASP A 149 -3.80 -17.45 15.96
C ASP A 149 -4.30 -18.84 15.53
N GLY A 150 -3.77 -19.38 14.42
CA GLY A 150 -4.21 -20.65 13.84
C GLY A 150 -5.47 -20.58 12.97
N ARG A 151 -5.99 -19.37 12.68
CA ARG A 151 -7.08 -19.18 11.71
C ARG A 151 -6.72 -19.75 10.34
N ARG A 152 -7.63 -20.56 9.79
CA ARG A 152 -7.58 -21.03 8.40
C ARG A 152 -8.52 -20.20 7.55
N ARG A 153 -8.04 -19.80 6.37
CA ARG A 153 -8.91 -19.16 5.38
C ARG A 153 -9.94 -20.20 4.91
N PRO A 154 -11.23 -19.85 4.80
CA PRO A 154 -12.22 -20.74 4.20
C PRO A 154 -11.75 -21.17 2.79
N PRO A 155 -12.11 -22.39 2.35
CA PRO A 155 -11.68 -22.89 1.05
C PRO A 155 -12.24 -21.99 -0.05
N VAL A 156 -11.35 -21.29 -0.75
CA VAL A 156 -11.71 -20.46 -1.90
C VAL A 156 -11.88 -21.36 -3.11
N LEU A 157 -13.11 -21.46 -3.62
CA LEU A 157 -13.44 -22.27 -4.79
C LEU A 157 -13.03 -21.55 -6.09
N LEU A 158 -12.81 -22.33 -7.15
CA LEU A 158 -12.72 -21.80 -8.51
C LEU A 158 -14.14 -21.58 -9.05
N ASP A 159 -14.80 -20.52 -8.60
CA ASP A 159 -16.18 -20.18 -8.94
C ASP A 159 -16.33 -18.79 -9.58
N GLN A 160 -15.25 -18.00 -9.59
CA GLN A 160 -15.28 -16.62 -10.05
C GLN A 160 -15.16 -16.52 -11.57
N ARG A 161 -15.93 -15.60 -12.16
CA ARG A 161 -15.89 -15.32 -13.59
C ARG A 161 -14.95 -14.16 -13.88
N SER A 162 -14.31 -14.20 -15.06
CA SER A 162 -13.60 -13.03 -15.57
C SER A 162 -14.60 -11.90 -15.87
N PRO A 163 -14.33 -10.66 -15.44
CA PRO A 163 -15.09 -9.48 -15.90
C PRO A 163 -15.03 -9.30 -17.42
N LEU A 164 -13.99 -9.85 -18.05
CA LEU A 164 -13.80 -9.88 -19.49
C LEU A 164 -14.38 -11.14 -20.14
N GLY A 165 -15.12 -11.98 -19.41
CA GLY A 165 -15.61 -13.27 -19.87
C GLY A 165 -14.52 -14.19 -20.45
N ARG A 166 -14.96 -15.15 -21.28
CA ARG A 166 -14.08 -16.12 -21.95
C ARG A 166 -13.19 -15.45 -22.99
N SER A 167 -11.92 -15.86 -23.01
CA SER A 167 -10.98 -15.59 -24.10
C SER A 167 -11.36 -16.40 -25.33
N GLY A 168 -11.26 -15.78 -26.51
CA GLY A 168 -11.31 -16.50 -27.78
C GLY A 168 -10.15 -17.49 -27.97
N PRO A 169 -10.27 -18.41 -28.94
CA PRO A 169 -9.20 -19.34 -29.29
C PRO A 169 -7.99 -18.61 -29.90
N GLY A 170 -6.78 -19.04 -29.58
CA GLY A 170 -5.55 -18.51 -30.19
C GLY A 170 -4.33 -18.51 -29.27
N PRO A 171 -3.16 -18.12 -29.78
CA PRO A 171 -1.95 -17.99 -28.99
C PRO A 171 -2.10 -16.84 -27.99
N GLU A 172 -1.85 -17.13 -26.71
CA GLU A 172 -1.96 -16.14 -25.65
C GLU A 172 -0.88 -15.07 -25.76
N ARG A 173 -1.26 -13.86 -25.39
CA ARG A 173 -0.35 -12.73 -25.26
C ARG A 173 -0.60 -12.05 -23.92
N THR A 174 0.49 -11.60 -23.31
CA THR A 174 0.39 -10.65 -22.22
C THR A 174 0.08 -9.27 -22.80
N LEU A 175 -0.93 -8.63 -22.24
CA LEU A 175 -1.33 -7.27 -22.56
C LEU A 175 -1.23 -6.42 -21.29
N TRP A 176 -0.69 -5.21 -21.45
CA TRP A 176 -0.79 -4.16 -20.46
C TRP A 176 -1.45 -2.92 -21.08
N LEU A 177 -2.43 -2.36 -20.37
CA LEU A 177 -3.12 -1.13 -20.72
C LEU A 177 -2.91 -0.14 -19.59
N ARG A 178 -2.26 0.98 -19.89
CA ARG A 178 -2.02 2.05 -18.92
C ARG A 178 -2.97 3.22 -19.19
N ARG A 179 -3.40 3.87 -18.11
CA ARG A 179 -4.09 5.16 -18.11
C ARG A 179 -3.49 6.04 -17.03
N THR A 180 -3.49 7.34 -17.29
CA THR A 180 -3.04 8.36 -16.37
C THR A 180 -4.23 9.23 -16.02
N LEU A 181 -4.54 9.34 -14.73
CA LEU A 181 -5.59 10.21 -14.21
C LEU A 181 -4.96 11.41 -13.49
N PRO A 182 -5.61 12.59 -13.48
CA PRO A 182 -5.15 13.74 -12.73
C PRO A 182 -5.42 13.57 -11.22
N GLY A 183 -4.51 14.07 -10.40
CA GLY A 183 -4.64 14.11 -8.95
C GLY A 183 -4.58 12.74 -8.28
N ARG A 184 -5.25 12.67 -7.13
CA ARG A 184 -5.26 11.54 -6.20
C ARG A 184 -6.66 11.13 -5.84
N TYR A 185 -6.80 9.87 -5.50
CA TYR A 185 -8.10 9.26 -5.23
C TYR A 185 -8.06 8.57 -3.86
N PRO A 186 -8.75 9.10 -2.83
CA PRO A 186 -8.84 8.38 -1.56
C PRO A 186 -9.54 7.04 -1.75
N ALA A 187 -9.17 6.05 -0.94
CA ALA A 187 -9.70 4.69 -1.00
C ALA A 187 -9.58 4.03 -2.38
N LEU A 188 -8.56 4.40 -3.18
CA LEU A 188 -8.44 3.99 -4.59
C LEU A 188 -8.58 2.49 -4.82
N SER A 189 -7.99 1.64 -3.97
CA SER A 189 -8.11 0.18 -4.12
C SER A 189 -9.56 -0.31 -4.06
N ALA A 190 -10.34 0.17 -3.09
CA ALA A 190 -11.75 -0.21 -2.95
C ALA A 190 -12.61 0.40 -4.07
N ARG A 191 -12.33 1.65 -4.47
CA ARG A 191 -13.02 2.32 -5.57
C ARG A 191 -12.77 1.64 -6.90
N LEU A 192 -11.53 1.23 -7.19
CA LEU A 192 -11.19 0.46 -8.38
C LEU A 192 -11.85 -0.91 -8.35
N ALA A 193 -11.84 -1.60 -7.22
CA ALA A 193 -12.48 -2.90 -7.08
C ALA A 193 -13.99 -2.80 -7.40
N GLN A 194 -14.70 -1.87 -6.75
CA GLN A 194 -16.14 -1.65 -7.01
C GLN A 194 -16.40 -1.19 -8.45
N ALA A 195 -15.60 -0.27 -8.98
CA ALA A 195 -15.78 0.21 -10.34
C ALA A 195 -15.59 -0.89 -11.39
N LEU A 196 -14.67 -1.84 -11.16
CA LEU A 196 -14.51 -3.03 -12.00
C LEU A 196 -15.73 -3.95 -11.90
N THR A 197 -16.27 -4.16 -10.69
CA THR A 197 -17.49 -4.94 -10.46
C THR A 197 -18.68 -4.35 -11.22
N ASP A 198 -18.89 -3.05 -11.08
CA ASP A 198 -19.98 -2.32 -11.73
C ASP A 198 -19.85 -2.33 -13.25
N SER A 199 -18.63 -2.18 -13.77
CA SER A 199 -18.37 -2.19 -15.21
C SER A 199 -18.47 -3.59 -15.81
N GLY A 200 -18.18 -4.64 -15.03
CA GLY A 200 -18.40 -6.03 -15.41
C GLY A 200 -19.87 -6.47 -15.33
N GLY A 201 -20.70 -5.76 -14.55
CA GLY A 201 -22.13 -6.02 -14.39
C GLY A 201 -22.46 -7.35 -13.72
N ARG A 202 -21.52 -7.92 -12.94
CA ARG A 202 -21.67 -9.20 -12.23
C ARG A 202 -20.94 -9.17 -10.89
N PRO A 203 -21.36 -9.98 -9.91
CA PRO A 203 -20.60 -10.12 -8.67
C PRO A 203 -19.17 -10.56 -8.96
N THR A 204 -18.22 -10.01 -8.21
CA THR A 204 -16.80 -10.30 -8.36
C THR A 204 -16.14 -10.49 -7.01
N ARG A 205 -15.26 -11.48 -6.92
CA ARG A 205 -14.24 -11.52 -5.87
C ARG A 205 -13.00 -10.79 -6.32
N THR A 206 -12.63 -9.72 -5.63
CA THR A 206 -11.38 -8.98 -5.86
C THR A 206 -10.34 -9.37 -4.82
N MET A 207 -9.14 -9.71 -5.28
CA MET A 207 -7.98 -9.95 -4.43
C MET A 207 -7.21 -8.64 -4.23
N VAL A 208 -7.02 -8.24 -2.98
CA VAL A 208 -6.21 -7.09 -2.56
C VAL A 208 -4.97 -7.60 -1.84
N PRO A 209 -3.76 -7.45 -2.41
CA PRO A 209 -2.53 -7.81 -1.72
C PRO A 209 -2.28 -6.86 -0.54
N VAL A 210 -2.07 -7.42 0.65
CA VAL A 210 -1.77 -6.70 1.89
C VAL A 210 -0.31 -6.90 2.27
N ASP A 211 0.39 -5.80 2.52
CA ASP A 211 1.77 -5.80 2.99
C ASP A 211 1.84 -6.19 4.46
N LEU A 212 2.50 -7.32 4.75
CA LEU A 212 2.65 -7.85 6.10
C LEU A 212 3.59 -7.04 6.98
N ARG A 213 4.39 -6.14 6.40
CA ARG A 213 5.27 -5.24 7.17
C ARG A 213 4.49 -4.33 8.11
N ARG A 214 3.19 -4.14 7.87
CA ARG A 214 2.29 -3.41 8.78
C ARG A 214 2.20 -4.02 10.19
N HIS A 215 2.56 -5.30 10.34
CA HIS A 215 2.45 -6.04 11.60
C HIS A 215 3.77 -6.19 12.35
N ASP A 216 4.90 -5.86 11.73
CA ASP A 216 6.22 -6.04 12.33
C ASP A 216 7.14 -4.89 11.90
N PRO A 217 7.40 -3.89 12.77
CA PRO A 217 8.28 -2.77 12.47
C PRO A 217 9.70 -3.20 12.07
N GLU A 218 10.19 -4.35 12.55
CA GLU A 218 11.52 -4.85 12.15
C GLU A 218 11.58 -5.23 10.67
N LEU A 219 10.42 -5.42 10.03
CA LEU A 219 10.31 -5.74 8.60
C LEU A 219 10.06 -4.52 7.72
N ALA A 220 9.94 -3.31 8.28
CA ALA A 220 9.58 -2.10 7.53
C ALA A 220 10.48 -1.88 6.29
N ALA A 221 11.77 -2.19 6.41
CA ALA A 221 12.74 -2.07 5.33
C ALA A 221 12.98 -3.38 4.56
N ALA A 222 12.40 -4.51 4.95
CA ALA A 222 12.71 -5.81 4.34
C ALA A 222 12.29 -5.85 2.87
N THR A 223 13.15 -6.36 1.99
CA THR A 223 12.89 -6.41 0.54
C THR A 223 12.26 -7.71 0.03
N GLY A 224 11.98 -8.67 0.91
CA GLY A 224 11.42 -9.98 0.55
C GLY A 224 9.97 -9.91 0.05
N ASN A 225 9.42 -11.05 -0.38
CA ASN A 225 7.99 -11.15 -0.63
C ASN A 225 7.25 -11.38 0.70
N LEU A 226 6.58 -10.33 1.19
CA LEU A 226 5.85 -10.28 2.46
C LEU A 226 4.42 -9.78 2.21
N THR A 227 3.75 -10.35 1.21
CA THR A 227 2.41 -9.94 0.81
C THR A 227 1.44 -11.12 0.84
N LEU A 228 0.30 -10.96 1.51
CA LEU A 228 -0.79 -11.95 1.53
C LEU A 228 -2.11 -11.35 1.03
N PRO A 229 -2.98 -12.16 0.42
CA PRO A 229 -4.20 -11.66 -0.16
C PRO A 229 -5.30 -11.48 0.90
N LEU A 230 -6.03 -10.38 0.79
CA LEU A 230 -7.35 -10.17 1.37
C LEU A 230 -8.37 -10.19 0.22
N PHE A 231 -9.50 -10.87 0.39
CA PHE A 231 -10.53 -10.99 -0.64
C PHE A 231 -11.74 -10.13 -0.29
N LEU A 232 -12.24 -9.38 -1.28
CA LEU A 232 -13.47 -8.61 -1.20
C LEU A 232 -14.49 -9.23 -2.15
N ASP A 233 -15.63 -9.65 -1.64
CA ASP A 233 -16.75 -10.13 -2.47
C ASP A 233 -17.71 -8.95 -2.69
N LEU A 234 -17.86 -8.53 -3.95
CA LEU A 234 -18.53 -7.28 -4.32
C LEU A 234 -19.72 -7.54 -5.24
N SER A 235 -20.80 -6.79 -5.06
CA SER A 235 -21.97 -6.83 -5.94
C SER A 235 -22.07 -5.57 -6.82
N PRO A 236 -22.55 -5.69 -8.07
CA PRO A 236 -22.76 -4.52 -8.92
C PRO A 236 -23.81 -3.56 -8.33
N GLY A 237 -23.55 -2.27 -8.45
CA GLY A 237 -24.46 -1.21 -8.00
C GLY A 237 -24.32 -0.84 -6.53
N GLU A 238 -23.48 -1.54 -5.76
CA GLU A 238 -23.14 -1.13 -4.41
C GLU A 238 -22.23 0.10 -4.42
N HIS A 239 -22.37 0.94 -3.39
CA HIS A 239 -21.52 2.11 -3.25
C HIS A 239 -20.11 1.68 -2.80
N TRP A 240 -19.06 2.24 -3.40
CA TRP A 240 -17.66 1.90 -3.12
C TRP A 240 -17.25 2.02 -1.64
N ALA A 241 -17.98 2.83 -0.86
CA ALA A 241 -17.76 2.98 0.58
C ALA A 241 -17.99 1.67 1.34
N ALA A 242 -18.92 0.81 0.89
CA ALA A 242 -19.13 -0.51 1.49
C ALA A 242 -17.91 -1.42 1.25
N ALA A 243 -17.39 -1.45 0.02
CA ALA A 243 -16.14 -2.15 -0.31
C ALA A 243 -14.96 -1.63 0.50
N HIS A 244 -14.90 -0.31 0.75
CA HIS A 244 -13.86 0.29 1.58
C HIS A 244 -13.98 -0.09 3.05
N ALA A 245 -15.21 -0.08 3.60
CA ALA A 245 -15.48 -0.51 4.96
C ALA A 245 -15.12 -1.99 5.16
N ASP A 246 -15.49 -2.87 4.23
CA ASP A 246 -15.14 -4.30 4.27
C ASP A 246 -13.62 -4.51 4.22
N LEU A 247 -12.92 -3.76 3.35
CA LEU A 247 -11.46 -3.78 3.30
C LEU A 247 -10.83 -3.36 4.65
N LEU A 248 -11.30 -2.26 5.25
CA LEU A 248 -10.78 -1.78 6.53
C LEU A 248 -11.08 -2.75 7.67
N ALA A 249 -12.32 -3.29 7.74
CA ALA A 249 -12.71 -4.30 8.71
C ALA A 249 -11.81 -5.54 8.57
N GLY A 250 -11.57 -6.00 7.35
CA GLY A 250 -10.68 -7.15 7.12
C GLY A 250 -9.24 -6.91 7.51
N LEU A 251 -8.71 -5.70 7.30
CA LEU A 251 -7.38 -5.32 7.77
C LEU A 251 -7.31 -5.21 9.30
N ALA A 252 -8.38 -4.76 9.96
CA ALA A 252 -8.47 -4.68 11.41
C ALA A 252 -8.57 -6.06 12.05
N GLU A 253 -9.35 -6.96 11.44
CA GLU A 253 -9.51 -8.35 11.87
C GLU A 253 -8.30 -9.24 11.53
N GLY A 254 -7.39 -8.77 10.69
CA GLY A 254 -6.25 -9.54 10.19
C GLY A 254 -6.65 -10.69 9.26
N ARG A 255 -7.69 -10.52 8.44
CA ARG A 255 -8.19 -11.59 7.52
C ARG A 255 -7.11 -12.06 6.52
N GLU A 256 -6.13 -11.23 6.21
CA GLU A 256 -4.98 -11.60 5.39
C GLU A 256 -4.05 -12.62 6.06
N LEU A 257 -4.04 -12.67 7.40
CA LEU A 257 -3.20 -13.57 8.20
C LEU A 257 -3.77 -15.00 8.30
N ALA A 258 -5.00 -15.22 7.87
CA ALA A 258 -5.59 -16.54 7.84
C ALA A 258 -4.86 -17.42 6.80
N SER A 259 -4.42 -18.61 7.22
CA SER A 259 -3.59 -19.45 6.36
C SER A 259 -4.37 -20.01 5.18
N GLY A 260 -3.81 -19.90 3.97
CA GLY A 260 -4.47 -20.31 2.73
C GLY A 260 -4.12 -21.72 2.26
N VAL A 261 -4.60 -22.06 1.06
CA VAL A 261 -4.40 -23.37 0.41
C VAL A 261 -2.93 -23.65 0.09
N GLU A 262 -2.10 -22.61 0.00
CA GLU A 262 -0.66 -22.68 -0.18
C GLU A 262 0.01 -23.58 0.86
N GLU A 263 -0.42 -23.56 2.12
CA GLU A 263 0.14 -24.42 3.17
C GLU A 263 -0.14 -25.90 2.91
N SER A 264 -1.36 -26.23 2.49
CA SER A 264 -1.76 -27.59 2.13
C SER A 264 -1.00 -28.11 0.91
N LEU A 265 -0.55 -27.23 0.02
CA LEU A 265 0.23 -27.58 -1.17
C LEU A 265 1.75 -27.60 -0.90
N ALA A 266 2.21 -27.07 0.24
CA ALA A 266 3.61 -27.01 0.59
C ALA A 266 4.32 -28.39 0.60
N PRO A 267 3.70 -29.52 0.96
CA PRO A 267 4.39 -30.81 0.89
C PRO A 267 4.76 -31.26 -0.54
N LEU A 268 4.09 -30.75 -1.58
CA LEU A 268 4.27 -31.23 -2.95
C LEU A 268 5.62 -30.80 -3.56
N PRO A 269 6.39 -31.70 -4.19
CA PRO A 269 7.59 -31.32 -4.94
C PRO A 269 7.30 -30.26 -6.01
N LEU A 270 8.22 -29.31 -6.23
CA LEU A 270 8.01 -28.20 -7.18
C LEU A 270 7.57 -28.63 -8.59
N PRO A 271 8.11 -29.71 -9.20
CA PRO A 271 7.64 -30.17 -10.52
C PRO A 271 6.17 -30.62 -10.50
N ALA A 272 5.75 -31.28 -9.41
CA ALA A 272 4.36 -31.72 -9.23
C ALA A 272 3.43 -30.52 -9.01
N LEU A 273 3.83 -29.57 -8.17
CA LEU A 273 3.10 -28.32 -7.95
C LEU A 273 2.96 -27.51 -9.26
N ALA A 274 4.02 -27.42 -10.05
CA ALA A 274 4.01 -26.73 -11.35
C ALA A 274 3.07 -27.43 -12.35
N LEU A 275 3.05 -28.77 -12.37
CA LEU A 275 2.10 -29.52 -13.20
C LEU A 275 0.65 -29.24 -12.77
N LEU A 276 0.36 -29.32 -11.46
CA LEU A 276 -0.96 -29.04 -10.90
C LEU A 276 -1.44 -27.62 -11.20
N LEU A 277 -0.59 -26.61 -11.04
CA LEU A 277 -0.94 -25.23 -11.34
C LEU A 277 -1.19 -25.02 -12.84
N ARG A 278 -0.35 -25.60 -13.71
CA ARG A 278 -0.55 -25.50 -15.17
C ARG A 278 -1.88 -26.14 -15.60
N THR A 279 -2.23 -27.30 -15.05
CA THR A 279 -3.50 -27.96 -15.37
C THR A 279 -4.69 -27.14 -14.85
N ALA A 280 -4.62 -26.67 -13.60
CA ALA A 280 -5.65 -25.81 -13.01
C ALA A 280 -5.84 -24.50 -13.80
N GLN A 281 -4.75 -23.81 -14.18
CA GLN A 281 -4.79 -22.62 -15.02
C GLN A 281 -5.38 -22.92 -16.42
N GLY A 282 -5.05 -24.07 -17.01
CA GLY A 282 -5.66 -24.53 -18.25
C GLY A 282 -7.16 -24.72 -18.14
N LEU A 283 -7.62 -25.37 -17.07
CA LEU A 283 -9.04 -25.59 -16.81
C LEU A 283 -9.79 -24.29 -16.49
N ALA A 284 -9.22 -23.43 -15.65
CA ALA A 284 -9.78 -22.13 -15.28
C ALA A 284 -10.03 -21.26 -16.51
N ARG A 285 -9.08 -21.22 -17.45
CA ARG A 285 -9.22 -20.52 -18.73
C ARG A 285 -10.33 -21.10 -19.61
N ARG A 286 -10.40 -22.43 -19.75
CA ARG A 286 -11.40 -23.12 -20.59
C ARG A 286 -12.81 -22.96 -20.03
N THR A 287 -12.96 -23.08 -18.72
CA THR A 287 -14.27 -23.02 -18.06
C THR A 287 -14.70 -21.61 -17.71
N ASP A 288 -13.77 -20.65 -17.72
CA ASP A 288 -13.86 -19.29 -17.17
C ASP A 288 -14.24 -19.32 -15.68
N ARG A 289 -13.51 -20.12 -14.90
CA ARG A 289 -13.69 -20.27 -13.47
C ARG A 289 -12.36 -20.09 -12.75
N HIS A 290 -12.26 -19.03 -11.98
CA HIS A 290 -11.03 -18.50 -11.40
C HIS A 290 -11.15 -18.44 -9.87
N LEU A 291 -10.01 -18.24 -9.21
CA LEU A 291 -9.95 -18.06 -7.75
C LEU A 291 -10.54 -16.70 -7.35
N ALA A 292 -10.21 -15.67 -8.13
CA ALA A 292 -10.71 -14.31 -8.02
C ALA A 292 -10.98 -13.76 -9.43
N SER A 293 -11.89 -12.80 -9.53
CA SER A 293 -12.20 -12.11 -10.79
C SER A 293 -11.09 -11.14 -11.20
N ALA A 294 -10.43 -10.53 -10.22
CA ALA A 294 -9.35 -9.56 -10.45
C ALA A 294 -8.40 -9.47 -9.25
N VAL A 295 -7.20 -8.96 -9.50
CA VAL A 295 -6.33 -8.38 -8.46
C VAL A 295 -6.41 -6.86 -8.56
N VAL A 296 -6.53 -6.17 -7.44
CA VAL A 296 -6.35 -4.71 -7.37
C VAL A 296 -5.27 -4.41 -6.35
N SER A 297 -4.13 -3.95 -6.82
CA SER A 297 -2.98 -3.58 -6.00
C SER A 297 -2.67 -2.10 -6.07
N HIS A 298 -1.99 -1.60 -5.06
CA HIS A 298 -1.58 -0.21 -4.96
C HIS A 298 -0.13 -0.15 -4.52
N LEU A 299 0.76 0.32 -5.40
CA LEU A 299 2.20 0.38 -5.11
C LEU A 299 2.55 1.48 -4.09
N GLY A 300 1.65 2.45 -3.95
CA GLY A 300 1.80 3.56 -3.00
C GLY A 300 2.08 4.87 -3.72
N ARG A 301 2.53 5.84 -2.92
CA ARG A 301 2.94 7.16 -3.40
C ARG A 301 4.43 7.16 -3.74
N ILE A 302 4.75 7.66 -4.92
CA ILE A 302 6.12 7.75 -5.43
C ILE A 302 6.32 9.16 -5.99
N ASP A 303 7.30 9.87 -5.45
CA ASP A 303 7.76 11.12 -6.05
C ASP A 303 8.76 10.80 -7.18
N PRO A 304 8.52 11.23 -8.44
CA PRO A 304 9.52 11.10 -9.49
C PRO A 304 10.89 11.70 -9.12
N ALA A 305 10.96 12.69 -8.23
CA ALA A 305 12.22 13.23 -7.73
C ALA A 305 13.05 12.15 -6.98
N ASP A 306 12.40 11.24 -6.23
CA ASP A 306 13.07 10.11 -5.57
C ASP A 306 13.72 9.17 -6.59
N CYS A 307 13.21 9.14 -7.82
CA CYS A 307 13.71 8.35 -8.94
C CYS A 307 14.49 9.18 -9.96
N SER A 308 15.05 10.33 -9.56
CA SER A 308 15.89 11.18 -10.39
C SER A 308 17.32 11.24 -9.88
N ALA A 309 18.29 11.40 -10.78
CA ALA A 309 19.71 11.53 -10.46
C ALA A 309 20.47 12.29 -11.57
N ALA A 310 21.74 12.62 -11.35
CA ALA A 310 22.56 13.27 -12.37
C ALA A 310 22.56 12.44 -13.68
N GLY A 311 22.15 13.07 -14.79
CA GLY A 311 22.03 12.42 -16.10
C GLY A 311 20.71 11.69 -16.35
N PHE A 312 19.76 11.70 -15.41
CA PHE A 312 18.41 11.14 -15.59
C PHE A 312 17.34 11.84 -14.74
N THR A 313 16.36 12.44 -15.39
CA THR A 313 15.22 13.07 -14.70
C THR A 313 13.98 12.22 -14.92
N ALA A 314 13.46 11.59 -13.87
CA ALA A 314 12.21 10.84 -13.95
C ALA A 314 11.03 11.78 -14.09
N GLU A 315 10.13 11.44 -15.00
CA GLU A 315 8.88 12.16 -15.27
C GLU A 315 7.68 11.34 -14.79
N ARG A 316 7.74 10.00 -14.88
CA ARG A 316 6.65 9.11 -14.47
C ARG A 316 7.18 7.82 -13.86
N VAL A 317 6.47 7.32 -12.85
CA VAL A 317 6.73 6.02 -12.25
C VAL A 317 5.43 5.24 -12.18
N TYR A 318 5.46 4.00 -12.66
CA TYR A 318 4.30 3.10 -12.63
C TYR A 318 4.75 1.65 -12.59
N ALA A 319 3.87 0.75 -12.19
CA ALA A 319 4.13 -0.69 -12.25
C ALA A 319 3.40 -1.37 -13.41
N LEU A 320 3.98 -2.46 -13.90
CA LEU A 320 3.31 -3.45 -14.70
C LEU A 320 2.93 -4.62 -13.78
N PRO A 321 1.63 -4.95 -13.65
CA PRO A 321 1.19 -5.96 -12.72
C PRO A 321 1.61 -7.37 -13.17
N VAL A 322 1.83 -8.23 -12.19
CA VAL A 322 2.09 -9.66 -12.36
C VAL A 322 0.78 -10.41 -12.56
N HIS A 323 0.81 -11.46 -13.39
CA HIS A 323 -0.34 -12.32 -13.61
C HIS A 323 -0.48 -13.28 -12.44
N ALA A 324 -1.31 -12.93 -11.45
CA ALA A 324 -1.54 -13.83 -10.32
C ALA A 324 -2.09 -15.19 -10.80
N PRO A 325 -1.61 -16.31 -10.24
CA PRO A 325 -2.07 -17.63 -10.65
C PRO A 325 -3.58 -17.77 -10.42
N LEU A 326 -4.30 -18.30 -11.41
CA LEU A 326 -5.76 -18.53 -11.32
C LEU A 326 -6.59 -17.25 -11.17
N VAL A 327 -6.05 -16.08 -11.55
CA VAL A 327 -6.78 -14.81 -11.63
C VAL A 327 -6.62 -14.25 -13.06
N PRO A 328 -7.71 -13.83 -13.74
CA PRO A 328 -7.66 -13.54 -15.17
C PRO A 328 -7.08 -12.16 -15.50
N LEU A 329 -7.17 -11.19 -14.58
CA LEU A 329 -6.65 -9.84 -14.76
C LEU A 329 -6.16 -9.23 -13.46
N SER A 330 -5.29 -8.23 -13.56
CA SER A 330 -4.69 -7.52 -12.43
C SER A 330 -4.57 -6.04 -12.73
N LEU A 331 -4.94 -5.18 -11.78
CA LEU A 331 -4.69 -3.75 -11.83
C LEU A 331 -3.66 -3.39 -10.77
N VAL A 332 -2.77 -2.47 -11.12
CA VAL A 332 -1.89 -1.81 -10.16
C VAL A 332 -2.01 -0.30 -10.32
N ALA A 333 -2.21 0.38 -9.20
CA ALA A 333 -2.19 1.84 -9.12
C ALA A 333 -0.86 2.34 -8.55
N THR A 334 -0.44 3.53 -8.96
CA THR A 334 0.71 4.26 -8.43
C THR A 334 0.36 5.75 -8.42
N GLU A 335 0.55 6.44 -7.29
CA GLU A 335 0.17 7.85 -7.16
C GLU A 335 1.40 8.76 -7.02
N THR A 336 1.36 9.93 -7.65
CA THR A 336 2.25 11.07 -7.40
C THR A 336 1.44 12.18 -6.73
N ASP A 337 1.99 13.39 -6.51
CA ASP A 337 1.20 14.55 -6.06
C ASP A 337 0.21 15.05 -7.12
N THR A 338 0.45 14.74 -8.39
CA THR A 338 -0.26 15.35 -9.52
C THR A 338 -1.00 14.34 -10.39
N THR A 339 -0.65 13.06 -10.31
CA THR A 339 -1.18 12.01 -11.20
C THR A 339 -1.36 10.69 -10.49
N THR A 340 -2.31 9.90 -10.98
CA THR A 340 -2.51 8.50 -10.62
C THR A 340 -2.33 7.66 -11.89
N GLU A 341 -1.31 6.81 -11.90
CA GLU A 341 -1.04 5.85 -12.98
C GLU A 341 -1.73 4.53 -12.67
N ILE A 342 -2.53 4.02 -13.60
CA ILE A 342 -3.25 2.75 -13.46
C ILE A 342 -2.88 1.87 -14.63
N THR A 343 -2.33 0.70 -14.33
CA THR A 343 -2.01 -0.32 -15.33
C THR A 343 -2.85 -1.56 -15.10
N LEU A 344 -3.66 -1.92 -16.10
CA LEU A 344 -4.33 -3.21 -16.19
C LEU A 344 -3.44 -4.20 -16.96
N GLY A 345 -3.20 -5.37 -16.39
CA GLY A 345 -2.51 -6.49 -17.03
C GLY A 345 -3.40 -7.72 -17.12
N LEU A 346 -3.33 -8.43 -18.25
CA LEU A 346 -4.05 -9.69 -18.47
C LEU A 346 -3.28 -10.58 -19.45
N ARG A 347 -3.66 -11.85 -19.54
CA ARG A 347 -3.11 -12.79 -20.52
C ARG A 347 -4.25 -13.53 -21.23
N GLY A 348 -4.26 -13.47 -22.54
CA GLY A 348 -5.26 -14.17 -23.34
C GLY A 348 -5.19 -13.83 -24.84
N GLY A 349 -6.28 -14.08 -25.55
CA GLY A 349 -6.41 -13.84 -26.99
C GLY A 349 -6.44 -12.36 -27.36
N ARG A 350 -6.26 -12.07 -28.66
CA ARG A 350 -6.28 -10.70 -29.20
C ARG A 350 -7.64 -10.02 -29.05
N ASP A 351 -8.71 -10.79 -28.94
CA ASP A 351 -10.09 -10.34 -28.73
C ASP A 351 -10.29 -9.68 -27.35
N LEU A 352 -9.45 -10.01 -26.37
CA LEU A 352 -9.54 -9.41 -25.03
C LEU A 352 -9.05 -7.97 -24.98
N ALA A 353 -8.13 -7.55 -25.86
CA ALA A 353 -7.58 -6.20 -25.83
C ALA A 353 -8.62 -5.08 -25.92
N PRO A 354 -9.54 -5.06 -26.92
CA PRO A 354 -10.57 -4.03 -26.98
C PRO A 354 -11.59 -4.13 -25.83
N ARG A 355 -11.85 -5.34 -25.31
CA ARG A 355 -12.75 -5.55 -24.16
C ARG A 355 -12.14 -5.01 -22.87
N ALA A 356 -10.84 -5.24 -22.67
CA ALA A 356 -10.09 -4.75 -21.53
C ALA A 356 -9.92 -3.24 -21.55
N ALA A 357 -9.72 -2.65 -22.74
CA ALA A 357 -9.70 -1.20 -22.89
C ALA A 357 -11.05 -0.59 -22.46
N ARG A 358 -12.17 -1.12 -22.97
CA ARG A 358 -13.51 -0.66 -22.55
C ARG A 358 -13.74 -0.84 -21.05
N LEU A 359 -13.47 -2.02 -20.50
CA LEU A 359 -13.64 -2.28 -19.06
C LEU A 359 -12.81 -1.29 -18.22
N LEU A 360 -11.57 -1.05 -18.60
CA LEU A 360 -10.71 -0.09 -17.90
C LEU A 360 -11.30 1.32 -18.02
N ASP A 361 -11.60 1.78 -19.22
CA ASP A 361 -12.12 3.13 -19.47
C ASP A 361 -13.45 3.37 -18.73
N ASP A 362 -14.37 2.38 -18.73
CA ASP A 362 -15.64 2.42 -17.99
C ASP A 362 -15.41 2.46 -16.47
N ALA A 363 -14.50 1.63 -15.95
CA ALA A 363 -14.17 1.63 -14.52
C ALA A 363 -13.54 2.96 -14.09
N LEU A 364 -12.66 3.54 -14.90
CA LEU A 364 -12.03 4.82 -14.60
C LEU A 364 -13.04 5.98 -14.70
N ALA A 365 -13.99 5.93 -15.62
CA ALA A 365 -15.08 6.92 -15.69
C ALA A 365 -15.92 6.94 -14.39
N ARG A 366 -16.11 5.78 -13.75
CA ARG A 366 -16.82 5.64 -12.46
C ARG A 366 -16.03 6.16 -11.25
N LEU A 367 -14.70 6.30 -11.35
CA LEU A 367 -13.93 6.96 -10.29
C LEU A 367 -14.24 8.47 -10.20
N GLY A 368 -14.93 9.06 -11.19
CA GLY A 368 -15.35 10.46 -11.21
C GLY A 368 -14.17 11.45 -11.20
N THR A 369 -14.51 12.75 -11.08
CA THR A 369 -13.55 13.87 -10.97
C THR A 369 -13.12 14.15 -9.52
N ALA A 370 -13.10 13.14 -8.67
CA ALA A 370 -12.63 13.27 -7.29
C ALA A 370 -11.08 13.30 -7.24
N ALA A 371 -10.46 14.22 -7.97
CA ALA A 371 -9.09 14.62 -7.71
C ALA A 371 -9.12 15.40 -6.39
N ALA A 372 -8.49 14.88 -5.34
CA ALA A 372 -8.25 15.68 -4.15
C ALA A 372 -7.45 16.94 -4.57
N PRO A 373 -7.94 18.17 -4.29
CA PRO A 373 -7.19 19.37 -4.61
C PRO A 373 -5.83 19.36 -3.88
N LYS A 374 -4.83 19.98 -4.51
CA LYS A 374 -3.51 20.22 -3.93
C LYS A 374 -3.71 21.04 -2.65
N SER A 375 -3.51 20.42 -1.48
CA SER A 375 -3.51 21.05 -0.16
C SER A 375 -4.55 22.16 0.04
N ALA A 376 -5.80 21.79 0.24
CA ALA A 376 -6.75 22.64 0.94
C ALA A 376 -7.34 21.82 2.11
N ALA A 377 -7.52 22.46 3.26
CA ALA A 377 -8.13 21.88 4.46
C ALA A 377 -9.33 20.99 4.09
N PRO A 378 -9.57 19.86 4.80
CA PRO A 378 -10.55 18.88 4.38
C PRO A 378 -11.94 19.51 4.26
N ALA A 379 -12.39 19.73 3.03
CA ALA A 379 -13.79 19.92 2.73
C ALA A 379 -14.53 18.65 3.13
N ARG A 380 -15.59 18.80 3.95
CA ARG A 380 -16.45 17.74 4.49
C ARG A 380 -16.55 16.52 3.56
N ALA A 381 -15.97 15.41 3.99
CA ALA A 381 -16.21 14.12 3.38
C ALA A 381 -17.70 13.78 3.46
N PRO A 382 -18.34 13.23 2.40
CA PRO A 382 -19.65 12.63 2.54
C PRO A 382 -19.56 11.40 3.46
N ALA A 383 -20.59 11.24 4.29
CA ALA A 383 -20.65 10.27 5.37
C ALA A 383 -20.35 8.83 4.92
N VAL A 384 -19.35 8.23 5.56
CA VAL A 384 -19.09 6.79 5.51
C VAL A 384 -20.14 6.12 6.40
N ALA A 385 -21.05 5.37 5.81
CA ALA A 385 -22.01 4.55 6.55
C ALA A 385 -21.26 3.36 7.18
N VAL A 386 -21.25 3.33 8.51
CA VAL A 386 -20.73 2.25 9.35
C VAL A 386 -21.79 1.13 9.42
N VAL A 387 -21.36 -0.12 9.26
CA VAL A 387 -22.19 -1.32 9.48
C VAL A 387 -22.42 -1.49 10.99
N PRO A 388 -23.67 -1.53 11.49
CA PRO A 388 -23.96 -1.75 12.90
C PRO A 388 -24.23 -3.23 13.21
N ASP A 389 -23.77 -3.71 14.36
CA ASP A 389 -24.53 -4.69 15.15
C ASP A 389 -25.56 -3.88 16.00
N ASP A 390 -26.76 -3.69 15.41
CA ASP A 390 -28.11 -3.20 15.82
C ASP A 390 -28.42 -2.67 17.27
N PRO A 391 -29.48 -1.85 17.50
CA PRO A 391 -29.82 -0.52 16.96
C PRO A 391 -29.89 0.57 18.05
N ALA A 392 -29.21 1.68 17.81
CA ALA A 392 -29.71 3.01 18.13
C ALA A 392 -29.18 3.93 17.03
N GLU A 393 -30.06 4.43 16.16
CA GLU A 393 -29.64 5.35 15.09
C GLU A 393 -28.95 6.57 15.71
N PRO A 394 -27.70 6.90 15.32
CA PRO A 394 -27.09 8.16 15.72
C PRO A 394 -27.92 9.30 15.15
N GLY A 395 -28.30 10.25 16.00
CA GLY A 395 -29.12 11.39 15.60
C GLY A 395 -28.41 12.26 14.57
N SER A 396 -29.14 13.01 13.76
CA SER A 396 -28.59 13.99 12.81
C SER A 396 -27.87 15.13 13.55
N GLY A 397 -26.63 14.88 13.96
CA GLY A 397 -25.83 15.78 14.80
C GLY A 397 -24.64 15.12 15.50
N ASP A 398 -24.54 13.79 15.48
CA ASP A 398 -23.41 13.10 16.09
C ASP A 398 -22.08 13.39 15.37
N THR A 399 -21.05 13.63 16.17
CA THR A 399 -19.68 13.83 15.71
C THR A 399 -18.86 12.56 15.96
N VAL A 400 -17.74 12.41 15.25
CA VAL A 400 -16.80 11.30 15.52
C VAL A 400 -16.36 11.27 16.99
N VAL A 401 -16.31 12.43 17.66
CA VAL A 401 -16.03 12.56 19.09
C VAL A 401 -17.18 12.05 19.95
N SER A 402 -18.44 12.36 19.62
CA SER A 402 -19.59 11.85 20.39
C SER A 402 -19.72 10.33 20.25
N LEU A 403 -19.51 9.79 19.05
CA LEU A 403 -19.49 8.35 18.80
C LEU A 403 -18.36 7.63 19.57
N PHE A 404 -17.16 8.22 19.57
CA PHE A 404 -16.02 7.69 20.32
C PHE A 404 -16.29 7.68 21.83
N ARG A 405 -16.77 8.81 22.39
CA ARG A 405 -17.12 8.90 23.82
C ARG A 405 -18.22 7.91 24.20
N ALA A 406 -19.23 7.75 23.35
CA ALA A 406 -20.28 6.75 23.56
C ALA A 406 -19.72 5.32 23.57
N ARG A 407 -18.75 5.00 22.70
CA ARG A 407 -18.06 3.70 22.72
C ARG A 407 -17.23 3.52 23.99
N ALA A 408 -16.44 4.51 24.39
CA ALA A 408 -15.61 4.45 25.59
C ALA A 408 -16.42 4.33 26.87
N ALA A 409 -17.59 4.98 26.95
CA ALA A 409 -18.50 4.83 28.08
C ALA A 409 -19.19 3.46 28.11
N ARG A 410 -19.59 2.93 26.94
CA ARG A 410 -20.30 1.65 26.84
C ARG A 410 -19.40 0.46 27.14
N ASP A 411 -18.17 0.48 26.64
CA ASP A 411 -17.22 -0.62 26.76
C ASP A 411 -15.79 -0.08 26.94
N PRO A 412 -15.45 0.39 28.16
CA PRO A 412 -14.16 1.01 28.43
C PRO A 412 -12.99 0.04 28.38
N GLN A 413 -13.25 -1.28 28.48
CA GLN A 413 -12.22 -2.32 28.48
C GLN A 413 -11.95 -2.88 27.08
N ALA A 414 -12.81 -2.60 26.09
CA ALA A 414 -12.52 -2.93 24.70
C ALA A 414 -11.21 -2.29 24.23
N VAL A 415 -10.42 -3.05 23.48
CA VAL A 415 -9.20 -2.56 22.84
C VAL A 415 -9.56 -1.54 21.75
N ALA A 416 -9.01 -0.33 21.86
CA ALA A 416 -9.15 0.73 20.87
C ALA A 416 -7.95 0.79 19.92
N LEU A 417 -6.75 0.60 20.45
CA LEU A 417 -5.50 0.56 19.70
C LEU A 417 -4.77 -0.73 20.04
N ASP A 418 -4.15 -1.35 19.04
CA ASP A 418 -3.22 -2.46 19.23
C ASP A 418 -1.94 -2.19 18.42
N GLY A 419 -0.81 -2.69 18.92
CA GLY A 419 0.47 -2.45 18.30
C GLY A 419 1.66 -2.94 19.13
N PRO A 420 2.90 -2.65 18.69
CA PRO A 420 4.11 -3.16 19.32
C PRO A 420 4.29 -2.81 20.80
N ALA A 421 3.68 -1.70 21.25
CA ALA A 421 3.71 -1.24 22.63
C ALA A 421 2.63 -1.89 23.52
N GLY A 422 1.81 -2.78 22.97
CA GLY A 422 0.67 -3.42 23.63
C GLY A 422 -0.67 -2.70 23.36
N PRO A 423 -1.78 -3.33 23.78
CA PRO A 423 -3.12 -2.80 23.54
C PRO A 423 -3.42 -1.59 24.45
N VAL A 424 -4.15 -0.61 23.92
CA VAL A 424 -4.74 0.52 24.65
C VAL A 424 -6.25 0.42 24.53
N THR A 425 -6.96 0.47 25.66
CA THR A 425 -8.42 0.36 25.67
C THR A 425 -9.11 1.67 25.29
N TYR A 426 -10.39 1.59 24.92
CA TYR A 426 -11.21 2.79 24.66
C TYR A 426 -11.26 3.71 25.89
N GLY A 427 -11.41 3.17 27.10
CA GLY A 427 -11.44 3.98 28.32
C GLY A 427 -10.10 4.66 28.61
N GLU A 428 -8.98 3.99 28.33
CA GLU A 428 -7.66 4.58 28.48
C GLU A 428 -7.40 5.69 27.46
N LEU A 429 -7.68 5.42 26.18
CA LEU A 429 -7.53 6.42 25.13
C LEU A 429 -8.43 7.63 25.37
N ASP A 430 -9.66 7.41 25.84
CA ASP A 430 -10.61 8.47 26.15
C ASP A 430 -10.10 9.38 27.26
N ARG A 431 -9.65 8.81 28.39
CA ARG A 431 -9.08 9.54 29.52
C ARG A 431 -7.84 10.35 29.12
N ARG A 432 -6.88 9.73 28.42
CA ARG A 432 -5.64 10.40 28.02
C ARG A 432 -5.90 11.52 27.01
N SER A 433 -6.78 11.29 26.04
CA SER A 433 -7.14 12.32 25.06
C SER A 433 -7.97 13.46 25.68
N ASP A 434 -8.79 13.20 26.69
CA ASP A 434 -9.47 14.27 27.45
C ASP A 434 -8.46 15.16 28.20
N ALA A 435 -7.38 14.59 28.75
CA ALA A 435 -6.33 15.37 29.39
C ALA A 435 -5.61 16.29 28.38
N VAL A 436 -5.31 15.78 27.18
CA VAL A 436 -4.76 16.59 26.08
C VAL A 436 -5.74 17.69 25.68
N ALA A 437 -7.02 17.38 25.51
CA ALA A 437 -8.04 18.37 25.20
C ALA A 437 -8.12 19.47 26.27
N ALA A 438 -8.06 19.12 27.55
CA ALA A 438 -8.06 20.07 28.66
C ALA A 438 -6.82 20.97 28.67
N GLU A 439 -5.63 20.43 28.38
CA GLU A 439 -4.41 21.22 28.23
C GLU A 439 -4.48 22.17 27.02
N LEU A 440 -5.01 21.71 25.89
CA LEU A 440 -5.25 22.56 24.72
C LEU A 440 -6.19 23.72 25.03
N HIS A 441 -7.31 23.46 25.72
CA HIS A 441 -8.22 24.52 26.17
C HIS A 441 -7.54 25.51 27.12
N ARG A 442 -6.71 25.03 28.07
CA ARG A 442 -5.93 25.92 28.96
C ARG A 442 -4.96 26.83 28.20
N ARG A 443 -4.52 26.41 27.02
CA ARG A 443 -3.66 27.19 26.11
C ARG A 443 -4.46 28.03 25.10
N GLY A 444 -5.78 28.10 25.28
CA GLY A 444 -6.66 28.93 24.46
C GLY A 444 -7.03 28.32 23.10
N VAL A 445 -6.85 27.02 22.91
CA VAL A 445 -7.31 26.31 21.71
C VAL A 445 -8.78 25.95 21.86
N GLY A 446 -9.58 26.22 20.82
CA GLY A 446 -10.99 25.83 20.76
C GLY A 446 -11.46 25.54 19.34
N ARG A 447 -12.75 25.79 19.09
CA ARG A 447 -13.36 25.58 17.78
C ARG A 447 -12.71 26.46 16.71
N GLU A 448 -12.55 25.89 15.52
CA GLU A 448 -11.95 26.56 14.34
C GLU A 448 -10.45 26.85 14.43
N ASP A 449 -9.81 26.57 15.57
CA ASP A 449 -8.35 26.63 15.67
C ASP A 449 -7.67 25.44 14.97
N LEU A 450 -6.46 25.70 14.48
CA LEU A 450 -5.56 24.70 13.91
C LEU A 450 -4.44 24.35 14.89
N VAL A 451 -4.26 23.06 15.15
CA VAL A 451 -3.17 22.51 15.96
C VAL A 451 -2.24 21.69 15.09
N GLY A 452 -0.96 22.04 15.06
CA GLY A 452 0.06 21.24 14.38
C GLY A 452 0.22 19.89 15.07
N LEU A 453 0.37 18.81 14.31
CA LEU A 453 0.55 17.48 14.86
C LEU A 453 1.74 16.80 14.19
N VAL A 454 2.88 16.79 14.89
CA VAL A 454 4.13 16.15 14.44
C VAL A 454 4.45 15.00 15.40
N VAL A 455 3.89 13.83 15.13
CA VAL A 455 3.96 12.65 16.00
C VAL A 455 4.20 11.40 15.16
N ASP A 456 4.84 10.40 15.75
CA ASP A 456 4.94 9.07 15.16
C ASP A 456 3.60 8.32 15.23
N ARG A 457 3.55 7.15 14.57
CA ARG A 457 2.43 6.22 14.62
C ARG A 457 2.43 5.42 15.93
N THR A 458 2.30 6.11 17.05
CA THR A 458 2.30 5.55 18.40
C THR A 458 0.94 5.77 19.08
N PRO A 459 0.64 5.05 20.18
CA PRO A 459 -0.52 5.36 21.01
C PRO A 459 -0.53 6.81 21.54
N GLY A 460 0.65 7.39 21.79
CA GLY A 460 0.81 8.80 22.15
C GLY A 460 0.36 9.73 21.02
N GLY A 461 0.80 9.47 19.79
CA GLY A 461 0.37 10.22 18.60
C GLY A 461 -1.14 10.14 18.35
N VAL A 462 -1.75 8.97 18.54
CA VAL A 462 -3.21 8.82 18.42
C VAL A 462 -3.96 9.50 19.56
N THR A 463 -3.41 9.48 20.77
CA THR A 463 -3.95 10.22 21.93
C THR A 463 -3.97 11.73 21.64
N ALA A 464 -2.88 12.25 21.06
CA ALA A 464 -2.76 13.65 20.67
C ALA A 464 -3.81 14.06 19.63
N LEU A 465 -3.98 13.23 18.59
CA LEU A 465 -5.00 13.42 17.56
C LEU A 465 -6.40 13.52 18.17
N TRP A 466 -6.78 12.55 19.01
CA TRP A 466 -8.08 12.57 19.69
C TRP A 466 -8.24 13.75 20.64
N GLY A 467 -7.17 14.17 21.31
CA GLY A 467 -7.17 15.36 22.15
C GLY A 467 -7.47 16.65 21.39
N VAL A 468 -6.89 16.81 20.19
CA VAL A 468 -7.22 17.96 19.31
C VAL A 468 -8.68 17.93 18.89
N LEU A 469 -9.18 16.77 18.45
CA LEU A 469 -10.59 16.64 18.04
C LEU A 469 -11.55 16.91 19.19
N LYS A 470 -11.24 16.43 20.41
CA LYS A 470 -12.03 16.66 21.62
C LYS A 470 -11.96 18.09 22.12
N ALA A 471 -10.90 18.83 21.79
CA ALA A 471 -10.84 20.28 22.01
C ALA A 471 -11.71 21.08 21.00
N GLY A 472 -12.31 20.40 20.02
CA GLY A 472 -13.09 21.03 18.96
C GLY A 472 -12.24 21.68 17.86
N ALA A 473 -10.93 21.52 17.91
CA ALA A 473 -9.97 22.04 16.95
C ALA A 473 -9.73 21.06 15.79
N ALA A 474 -9.13 21.55 14.71
CA ALA A 474 -8.66 20.73 13.60
C ALA A 474 -7.13 20.52 13.72
N TYR A 475 -6.65 19.32 13.40
CA TYR A 475 -5.21 19.05 13.39
C TYR A 475 -4.61 19.21 11.99
N VAL A 476 -3.37 19.71 11.92
CA VAL A 476 -2.55 19.78 10.71
C VAL A 476 -1.48 18.68 10.80
N PRO A 477 -1.66 17.53 10.11
CA PRO A 477 -0.74 16.41 10.22
C PRO A 477 0.56 16.67 9.48
N LEU A 478 1.68 16.45 10.14
CA LEU A 478 3.03 16.65 9.61
C LEU A 478 3.86 15.41 9.92
N ASP A 479 4.52 14.85 8.91
CA ASP A 479 5.30 13.63 9.06
C ASP A 479 6.69 13.96 9.64
N PRO A 480 7.08 13.35 10.79
CA PRO A 480 8.36 13.59 11.45
C PRO A 480 9.60 13.37 10.58
N ALA A 481 9.50 12.60 9.49
CA ALA A 481 10.59 12.37 8.55
C ALA A 481 10.90 13.58 7.64
N HIS A 482 10.04 14.60 7.61
CA HIS A 482 10.30 15.82 6.86
C HIS A 482 11.41 16.66 7.53
N PRO A 483 12.28 17.31 6.74
CA PRO A 483 13.25 18.25 7.29
C PRO A 483 12.55 19.36 8.09
N GLY A 484 13.09 19.68 9.27
CA GLY A 484 12.54 20.70 10.17
C GLY A 484 12.16 22.04 9.51
N PRO A 485 12.97 22.63 8.60
CA PRO A 485 12.60 23.86 7.90
C PRO A 485 11.27 23.75 7.14
N ARG A 486 11.03 22.61 6.48
CA ARG A 486 9.79 22.37 5.73
C ARG A 486 8.57 22.29 6.65
N THR A 487 8.74 21.70 7.83
CA THR A 487 7.70 21.67 8.87
C THR A 487 7.35 23.08 9.33
N GLY A 488 8.35 23.92 9.56
CA GLY A 488 8.15 25.33 9.94
C GLY A 488 7.41 26.14 8.89
N GLU A 489 7.74 25.98 7.60
CA GLU A 489 7.03 26.64 6.48
C GLU A 489 5.54 26.30 6.48
N VAL A 490 5.19 25.02 6.57
CA VAL A 490 3.78 24.59 6.56
C VAL A 490 3.02 25.10 7.78
N LEU A 491 3.64 25.07 8.96
CA LEU A 491 3.03 25.59 10.18
C LEU A 491 2.80 27.11 10.10
N HIS A 492 3.75 27.84 9.52
CA HIS A 492 3.65 29.28 9.31
C HIS A 492 2.54 29.62 8.31
N GLU A 493 2.51 28.97 7.14
CA GLU A 493 1.48 29.15 6.11
C GLU A 493 0.08 28.82 6.63
N ALA A 494 -0.04 27.80 7.48
CA ALA A 494 -1.30 27.39 8.09
C ALA A 494 -1.72 28.27 9.28
N GLY A 495 -0.89 29.23 9.72
CA GLY A 495 -1.19 30.09 10.88
C GLY A 495 -1.27 29.34 12.21
N VAL A 496 -0.60 28.19 12.32
CA VAL A 496 -0.63 27.34 13.51
C VAL A 496 0.15 27.99 14.65
N ARG A 497 -0.50 28.22 15.79
CA ARG A 497 0.10 28.82 17.00
C ARG A 497 0.60 27.79 18.02
N LEU A 498 0.11 26.56 17.94
CA LEU A 498 0.44 25.47 18.84
C LEU A 498 0.63 24.16 18.06
N CYS A 499 1.72 23.45 18.35
CA CYS A 499 2.02 22.14 17.79
C CYS A 499 2.14 21.12 18.93
N LEU A 500 1.45 19.98 18.78
CA LEU A 500 1.67 18.77 19.56
C LEU A 500 2.76 17.93 18.91
N THR A 501 3.63 17.36 19.74
CA THR A 501 4.70 16.46 19.30
C THR A 501 4.99 15.38 20.36
N GLU A 502 5.98 14.54 20.12
CA GLU A 502 6.51 13.60 21.11
C GLU A 502 7.85 14.12 21.66
N ARG A 503 8.17 13.74 22.90
CA ARG A 503 9.33 14.27 23.63
C ARG A 503 10.63 14.10 22.84
N HIS A 504 10.78 12.98 22.15
CA HIS A 504 11.98 12.68 21.38
C HIS A 504 12.14 13.51 20.09
N LEU A 505 11.06 14.13 19.59
CA LEU A 505 11.08 15.00 18.40
C LEU A 505 11.25 16.48 18.76
N ARG A 506 11.00 16.85 20.02
CA ARG A 506 10.94 18.23 20.49
C ARG A 506 12.17 19.05 20.12
N ASP A 507 13.36 18.57 20.44
CA ASP A 507 14.60 19.34 20.27
C ASP A 507 14.90 19.60 18.78
N THR A 508 14.55 18.65 17.91
CA THR A 508 14.69 18.77 16.46
C THR A 508 13.72 19.78 15.87
N LEU A 509 12.51 19.90 16.42
CA LEU A 509 11.44 20.75 15.91
C LEU A 509 11.44 22.16 16.50
N ALA A 510 11.93 22.32 17.74
CA ALA A 510 11.93 23.58 18.46
C ALA A 510 12.48 24.79 17.66
N PRO A 511 13.52 24.65 16.82
CA PRO A 511 14.02 25.77 16.00
C PRO A 511 13.05 26.24 14.89
N PHE A 512 12.08 25.41 14.49
CA PHE A 512 11.26 25.63 13.30
C PHE A 512 9.79 25.91 13.61
N VAL A 513 9.35 25.66 14.84
CA VAL A 513 7.94 25.87 15.24
C VAL A 513 7.78 27.32 15.72
N PRO A 514 6.98 28.15 15.02
CA PRO A 514 6.87 29.60 15.31
C PRO A 514 6.08 29.92 16.60
N GLY A 515 5.66 28.91 17.37
CA GLY A 515 4.76 29.06 18.51
C GLY A 515 5.01 28.03 19.61
N THR A 516 3.95 27.64 20.31
CA THR A 516 4.05 26.68 21.41
C THR A 516 4.29 25.27 20.88
N LEU A 517 5.38 24.63 21.30
CA LEU A 517 5.63 23.21 21.05
C LEU A 517 5.39 22.42 22.34
N LEU A 518 4.37 21.56 22.35
CA LEU A 518 3.98 20.77 23.51
C LEU A 518 4.20 19.28 23.21
N ALA A 519 4.87 18.56 24.11
CA ALA A 519 4.99 17.11 23.99
C ALA A 519 3.82 16.45 24.70
N VAL A 520 3.25 15.43 24.07
CA VAL A 520 2.05 14.75 24.56
C VAL A 520 2.31 14.07 25.90
N GLU A 521 3.52 13.56 26.10
CA GLU A 521 3.97 12.89 27.32
C GLU A 521 4.13 13.85 28.52
N ASP A 522 4.12 15.16 28.27
CA ASP A 522 4.15 16.18 29.34
C ASP A 522 2.75 16.58 29.79
N VAL A 523 1.70 16.10 29.12
CA VAL A 523 0.32 16.30 29.55
C VAL A 523 0.00 15.28 30.64
N PRO A 524 -0.33 15.71 31.87
CA PRO A 524 -0.61 14.78 32.95
C PRO A 524 -1.90 14.00 32.67
N ASP A 525 -1.85 12.69 32.87
CA ASP A 525 -2.92 11.72 32.66
C ASP A 525 -4.16 11.90 33.59
N THR A 526 -4.17 12.97 34.39
CA THR A 526 -5.22 13.30 35.35
C THR A 526 -5.98 14.54 34.88
N PRO A 527 -7.30 14.47 34.66
CA PRO A 527 -8.09 15.69 34.46
C PRO A 527 -8.05 16.50 35.76
N ALA A 528 -7.53 17.73 35.69
CA ALA A 528 -7.78 18.70 36.76
C ALA A 528 -9.30 18.94 36.84
N PRO A 529 -9.87 19.16 38.05
CA PRO A 529 -11.30 19.38 38.20
C PRO A 529 -11.76 20.52 37.29
N ALA A 530 -12.82 20.26 36.50
CA ALA A 530 -13.37 21.24 35.58
C ALA A 530 -13.71 22.53 36.33
N ALA A 531 -13.10 23.65 35.93
CA ALA A 531 -13.59 24.96 36.34
C ALA A 531 -15.03 25.11 35.83
N ALA A 532 -15.95 25.42 36.75
CA ALA A 532 -17.37 25.57 36.45
C ALA A 532 -17.57 26.53 35.26
N ALA A 533 -18.41 26.13 34.31
CA ALA A 533 -18.81 26.97 33.19
C ALA A 533 -19.36 28.31 33.71
N PRO A 534 -19.02 29.46 33.09
CA PRO A 534 -19.65 30.72 33.45
C PRO A 534 -21.16 30.64 33.15
N PRO A 535 -22.03 31.21 34.00
CA PRO A 535 -23.46 31.21 33.76
C PRO A 535 -23.75 31.94 32.45
N GLY A 536 -24.54 31.30 31.57
CA GLY A 536 -24.92 31.87 30.28
C GLY A 536 -25.70 33.19 30.43
N PRO A 537 -25.62 34.09 29.42
CA PRO A 537 -26.41 35.31 29.45
C PRO A 537 -27.90 34.98 29.28
N HIS A 538 -28.73 35.65 30.09
CA HIS A 538 -30.20 35.58 30.07
C HIS A 538 -30.82 36.02 28.76
#